data_AF-A0A0G1LAC0-F1
#
_entry.id   AF-A0A0G1LAC0-F1
#
_cell.length_a   1.000
_cell.length_b   1.000
_cell.length_c   1.000
_cell.angle_alpha   90.00
_cell.angle_beta   90.00
_cell.angle_gamma   90.00
#
_symmetry.space_group_name_H-M   'P 1'
#
loop_
_entity.id
_entity.type
_entity.pdbx_description
1 polymer ?
#
loop_
_entity_poly.entity_id
_entity_poly.type
_entity_poly.pdbx_seq_one_letter_code
_entity_poly.pdbx_strand_id
1 'polypeptide(L)'
;MTEGLTARQTQILKALIDEYIEAAEPVGSEALDKKYNLGVSPATIRNEMVTLTKLGYLRQPHTSAGRVPAPVAMKFYIDQLMEERQMSLADEVKAKEEVWDSRNDLDELLEEATKALAERTRNVAVAATDKGKVWHAGYSNVFN
;
A
#
# COMPACT_ATOMS: atom_id res chain seq x y z
N MET A 1 -9.46 14.89 13.74
CA MET A 1 -10.70 15.43 13.18
C MET A 1 -10.82 14.93 11.74
N THR A 2 -11.46 13.78 11.54
CA THR A 2 -11.75 13.19 10.21
C THR A 2 -13.26 13.12 10.00
N GLU A 3 -13.95 14.21 10.33
CA GLU A 3 -15.36 14.41 9.97
C GLU A 3 -15.38 15.24 8.70
N GLY A 4 -15.90 14.70 7.59
CA GLY A 4 -16.11 15.52 6.39
C GLY A 4 -16.18 14.79 5.05
N LEU A 5 -15.81 13.51 4.96
CA LEU A 5 -15.96 12.75 3.72
C LEU A 5 -17.33 12.05 3.68
N THR A 6 -18.02 12.21 2.55
CA THR A 6 -19.22 11.42 2.28
C THR A 6 -18.86 9.96 2.00
N ALA A 7 -19.84 9.04 2.09
CA ALA A 7 -19.63 7.63 1.76
C ALA A 7 -19.09 7.45 0.32
N ARG A 8 -19.62 8.23 -0.64
CA ARG A 8 -19.15 8.21 -2.04
C ARG A 8 -17.71 8.72 -2.17
N GLN A 9 -17.37 9.82 -1.51
CA GLN A 9 -16.00 10.35 -1.53
C GLN A 9 -15.02 9.36 -0.92
N THR A 10 -15.43 8.68 0.14
CA THR A 10 -14.64 7.63 0.78
C THR A 10 -14.40 6.44 -0.15
N GLN A 11 -15.44 5.99 -0.87
CA GLN A 11 -15.32 4.93 -1.87
C GLN A 11 -14.41 5.33 -3.05
N ILE A 12 -14.58 6.54 -3.58
CA ILE A 12 -13.73 7.07 -4.66
C ILE A 12 -12.28 7.18 -4.20
N LEU A 13 -12.05 7.69 -2.98
CA LEU A 13 -10.72 7.82 -2.41
C LEU A 13 -10.06 6.45 -2.23
N LYS A 14 -10.78 5.46 -1.71
CA LYS A 14 -10.30 4.07 -1.58
C LYS A 14 -9.91 3.50 -2.93
N ALA A 15 -10.82 3.54 -3.91
CA ALA A 15 -10.59 3.01 -5.25
C ALA A 15 -9.40 3.68 -5.95
N LEU A 16 -9.25 4.99 -5.78
CA LEU A 16 -8.11 5.73 -6.30
C LEU A 16 -6.79 5.28 -5.68
N ILE A 17 -6.75 5.11 -4.35
CA ILE A 17 -5.53 4.68 -3.65
C ILE A 17 -5.19 3.23 -4.02
N ASP A 18 -6.17 2.34 -4.08
CA ASP A 18 -5.99 0.96 -4.53
C ASP A 18 -5.37 0.92 -5.94
N GLU A 19 -5.92 1.70 -6.88
CA GLU A 19 -5.39 1.79 -8.26
C GLU A 19 -3.99 2.40 -8.30
N TYR A 20 -3.74 3.44 -7.49
CA TYR A 20 -2.43 4.08 -7.42
C TYR A 20 -1.35 3.16 -6.84
N ILE A 21 -1.68 2.34 -5.84
CA ILE A 21 -0.75 1.35 -5.26
C ILE A 21 -0.40 0.28 -6.31
N GLU A 22 -1.34 -0.10 -7.17
CA GLU A 22 -1.13 -1.13 -8.18
C GLU A 22 -0.37 -0.61 -9.42
N ALA A 23 -0.70 0.58 -9.90
CA ALA A 23 -0.16 1.12 -11.15
C ALA A 23 1.00 2.12 -10.97
N ALA A 24 1.15 2.72 -9.79
CA ALA A 24 2.07 3.83 -9.51
C ALA A 24 1.88 5.09 -10.41
N GLU A 25 0.75 5.20 -11.11
CA GLU A 25 0.47 6.26 -12.10
C GLU A 25 -0.70 7.16 -11.66
N PRO A 26 -0.76 8.44 -12.08
CA PRO A 26 -1.89 9.32 -11.80
C PRO A 26 -3.22 8.75 -12.31
N VAL A 27 -4.19 8.63 -11.42
CA VAL A 27 -5.44 7.91 -11.69
C VAL A 27 -6.51 8.85 -12.23
N GLY A 28 -7.13 8.45 -13.36
CA GLY A 28 -8.23 9.18 -14.00
C GLY A 28 -9.61 8.65 -13.63
N SER A 29 -10.65 9.48 -13.79
CA SER A 29 -12.04 9.09 -13.50
C SER A 29 -12.53 7.94 -14.36
N GLU A 30 -12.09 7.85 -15.62
CA GLU A 30 -12.47 6.75 -16.52
C GLU A 30 -11.86 5.41 -16.11
N ALA A 31 -10.64 5.42 -15.58
CA ALA A 31 -10.00 4.20 -15.07
C ALA A 31 -10.78 3.65 -13.87
N LEU A 32 -11.16 4.54 -12.94
CA LEU A 32 -11.95 4.18 -11.77
C LEU A 32 -13.34 3.66 -12.12
N ASP A 33 -14.03 4.31 -13.06
CA ASP A 33 -15.34 3.88 -13.54
C ASP A 33 -15.30 2.46 -14.11
N LYS A 34 -14.33 2.18 -14.99
CA LYS A 34 -14.18 0.89 -15.66
C LYS A 34 -13.83 -0.26 -14.70
N LYS A 35 -13.00 0.00 -13.68
CA LYS A 35 -12.45 -1.06 -12.82
C LYS A 35 -13.23 -1.28 -11.51
N TYR A 36 -13.81 -0.23 -10.93
CA TYR A 36 -14.37 -0.29 -9.56
C TYR A 36 -15.90 -0.17 -9.50
N ASN A 37 -16.59 0.03 -10.64
CA ASN A 37 -18.06 0.11 -10.73
C ASN A 37 -18.71 0.94 -9.60
N LEU A 38 -18.32 2.21 -9.49
CA LEU A 38 -18.68 3.09 -8.37
C LEU A 38 -20.14 3.61 -8.42
N GLY A 39 -20.95 3.14 -9.37
CA GLY A 39 -22.37 3.50 -9.50
C GLY A 39 -22.64 4.95 -9.92
N VAL A 40 -21.64 5.67 -10.42
CA VAL A 40 -21.74 7.06 -10.87
C VAL A 40 -20.91 7.29 -12.13
N SER A 41 -21.29 8.28 -12.94
CA SER A 41 -20.59 8.57 -14.19
C SER A 41 -19.14 9.07 -13.98
N PRO A 42 -18.25 8.90 -14.97
CA PRO A 42 -16.89 9.47 -14.93
C PRO A 42 -16.85 10.97 -14.64
N ALA A 43 -17.83 11.74 -15.15
CA ALA A 43 -17.95 13.16 -14.86
C ALA A 43 -18.21 13.45 -13.37
N THR A 44 -19.03 12.62 -12.72
CA THR A 44 -19.30 12.71 -11.28
C THR A 44 -18.06 12.35 -10.47
N ILE A 45 -17.36 11.27 -10.84
CA ILE A 45 -16.11 10.87 -10.19
C ILE A 45 -15.07 12.01 -10.30
N ARG A 46 -14.94 12.61 -11.48
CA ARG A 46 -14.05 13.76 -11.71
C ARG A 46 -14.37 14.93 -10.77
N ASN A 47 -15.65 15.27 -10.61
CA ASN A 47 -16.07 16.35 -9.71
C ASN A 47 -15.76 16.03 -8.25
N GLU A 48 -15.99 14.80 -7.80
CA GLU A 48 -15.64 14.37 -6.44
C GLU A 48 -14.13 14.39 -6.20
N MET A 49 -13.33 13.95 -7.18
CA MET A 49 -11.87 14.05 -7.11
C MET A 49 -11.39 15.51 -7.03
N VAL A 50 -12.07 16.45 -7.68
CA VAL A 50 -11.78 17.89 -7.52
C VAL A 50 -12.07 18.33 -6.08
N THR A 51 -13.18 17.90 -5.49
CA THR A 51 -13.51 18.20 -4.08
C THR A 51 -12.48 17.58 -3.14
N LEU A 52 -12.12 16.31 -3.32
CA LEU A 52 -11.07 15.63 -2.56
C LEU A 52 -9.70 16.32 -2.69
N THR A 53 -9.42 16.91 -3.85
CA THR A 53 -8.21 17.74 -4.05
C THR A 53 -8.26 19.01 -3.20
N LYS A 54 -9.41 19.72 -3.18
CA LYS A 54 -9.61 20.92 -2.35
C LYS A 54 -9.53 20.61 -0.85
N LEU A 55 -9.97 19.41 -0.45
CA LEU A 55 -9.87 18.91 0.92
C LEU A 55 -8.46 18.42 1.29
N GLY A 56 -7.51 18.42 0.35
CA GLY A 56 -6.11 18.03 0.58
C GLY A 56 -5.84 16.52 0.54
N TYR A 57 -6.83 15.68 0.23
CA TYR A 57 -6.65 14.23 0.10
C TYR A 57 -5.99 13.83 -1.21
N LEU A 58 -6.27 14.55 -2.30
CA LEU A 58 -5.67 14.30 -3.61
C LEU A 58 -4.84 15.48 -4.06
N ARG A 59 -3.92 15.24 -4.98
CA ARG A 59 -3.17 16.27 -5.70
C ARG A 59 -3.11 15.95 -7.19
N GLN A 60 -2.94 17.00 -7.99
CA GLN A 60 -2.76 16.90 -9.43
C GLN A 60 -1.28 17.18 -9.76
N PRO A 61 -0.51 16.20 -10.28
CA PRO A 61 0.90 16.43 -10.62
C PRO A 61 1.06 17.45 -11.77
N HIS A 62 0.24 17.33 -12.81
CA HIS A 62 0.24 18.20 -13.98
C HIS A 62 -1.20 18.49 -14.44
N THR A 63 -1.43 19.61 -15.12
CA THR A 63 -2.75 20.10 -15.53
C THR A 63 -3.60 19.08 -16.30
N SER A 64 -2.97 18.19 -17.07
CA SER A 64 -3.62 17.11 -17.84
C SER A 64 -3.59 15.73 -17.16
N ALA A 65 -2.79 15.56 -16.11
CA ALA A 65 -2.65 14.29 -15.41
C ALA A 65 -3.89 14.00 -14.55
N GLY A 66 -4.08 12.72 -14.20
CA GLY A 66 -5.05 12.26 -13.21
C GLY A 66 -4.81 12.84 -11.81
N ARG A 67 -5.18 12.07 -10.79
CA ARG A 67 -4.98 12.43 -9.39
C ARG A 67 -4.12 11.38 -8.71
N VAL A 68 -3.28 11.84 -7.80
CA VAL A 68 -2.49 10.97 -6.93
C VAL A 68 -2.85 11.29 -5.47
N PRO A 69 -2.78 10.30 -4.57
CA PRO A 69 -3.03 10.54 -3.17
C PRO A 69 -1.98 11.47 -2.55
N ALA A 70 -2.43 12.32 -1.65
CA ALA A 70 -1.58 13.10 -0.77
C ALA A 70 -1.19 12.25 0.46
N PRO A 71 -0.15 12.63 1.22
CA PRO A 71 0.26 11.90 2.42
C PRO A 71 -0.87 11.69 3.44
N VAL A 72 -1.75 12.70 3.61
CA VAL A 72 -2.91 12.61 4.50
C VAL A 72 -3.92 11.54 4.06
N ALA A 73 -4.07 11.34 2.75
CA ALA A 73 -4.94 10.30 2.22
C ALA A 73 -4.35 8.91 2.42
N MET A 74 -3.03 8.74 2.26
CA MET A 74 -2.39 7.46 2.56
C MET A 74 -2.52 7.10 4.04
N LYS A 75 -2.35 8.08 4.94
CA LYS A 75 -2.59 7.87 6.37
C LYS A 75 -4.05 7.46 6.64
N PHE A 76 -5.01 8.20 6.08
CA PHE A 76 -6.43 7.88 6.22
C PHE A 76 -6.78 6.49 5.68
N TYR A 77 -6.17 6.10 4.57
CA TYR A 77 -6.33 4.78 3.98
C TYR A 77 -5.86 3.68 4.92
N ILE A 78 -4.63 3.79 5.45
CA ILE A 78 -4.08 2.82 6.41
C ILE A 78 -4.96 2.74 7.68
N ASP A 79 -5.40 3.90 8.19
CA ASP A 79 -6.13 3.97 9.46
C ASP A 79 -7.59 3.48 9.34
N GLN A 80 -8.25 3.63 8.18
CA GLN A 80 -9.72 3.47 8.07
C GLN A 80 -10.24 2.71 6.86
N LEU A 81 -9.47 2.59 5.76
CA LEU A 81 -9.98 2.03 4.50
C LEU A 81 -9.29 0.73 4.08
N MET A 82 -8.06 0.51 4.53
CA MET A 82 -7.27 -0.64 4.20
C MET A 82 -7.84 -1.86 4.92
N GLU A 83 -8.21 -2.87 4.14
CA GLU A 83 -8.59 -4.17 4.69
C GLU A 83 -7.33 -4.98 4.96
N GLU A 84 -7.19 -5.49 6.18
CA GLU A 84 -6.08 -6.36 6.52
C GLU A 84 -6.21 -7.67 5.73
N ARG A 85 -5.26 -7.90 4.82
CA ARG A 85 -5.21 -9.17 4.10
C ARG A 85 -4.68 -10.23 5.04
N GLN A 86 -5.54 -11.18 5.40
CA GLN A 86 -5.07 -12.37 6.10
C GLN A 86 -4.18 -13.20 5.18
N MET A 87 -3.03 -13.57 5.71
CA MET A 87 -2.11 -14.46 5.02
C MET A 87 -2.75 -15.85 4.90
N SER A 88 -2.57 -16.53 3.76
CA SER A 88 -3.11 -17.88 3.61
C SER A 88 -2.42 -18.84 4.60
N LEU A 89 -3.12 -19.88 5.04
CA LEU A 89 -2.52 -20.88 5.94
C LEU A 89 -1.26 -21.51 5.33
N ALA A 90 -1.23 -21.71 4.02
CA ALA A 90 -0.08 -22.23 3.31
C ALA A 90 1.12 -21.27 3.36
N ASP A 91 0.87 -19.98 3.15
CA ASP A 91 1.92 -18.96 3.23
C ASP A 91 2.47 -18.81 4.66
N GLU A 92 1.61 -18.95 5.66
CA GLU A 92 1.98 -18.92 7.08
C GLU A 92 2.87 -20.09 7.47
N VAL A 93 2.47 -21.32 7.10
CA VAL A 93 3.26 -22.52 7.37
C VAL A 93 4.61 -22.41 6.68
N LYS A 94 4.64 -22.04 5.40
CA LYS A 94 5.88 -21.86 4.65
C LYS A 94 6.81 -20.82 5.30
N ALA A 95 6.26 -19.71 5.78
CA ALA A 95 7.04 -18.67 6.45
C ALA A 95 7.66 -19.16 7.77
N LYS A 96 6.96 -20.03 8.49
CA LYS A 96 7.46 -20.67 9.72
C LYS A 96 8.53 -21.72 9.41
N GLU A 97 8.34 -22.50 8.35
CA GLU A 97 9.31 -23.51 7.91
C GLU A 97 10.64 -22.89 7.48
N GLU A 98 10.61 -21.77 6.75
CA GLU A 98 11.80 -21.02 6.29
C GLU A 98 12.75 -20.63 7.43
N VAL A 99 12.23 -20.46 8.65
CA VAL A 99 13.00 -20.03 9.83
C VAL A 99 13.08 -21.10 10.92
N TRP A 100 12.52 -22.28 10.68
CA TRP A 100 12.35 -23.29 11.72
C TRP A 100 13.70 -23.85 12.20
N ASP A 101 14.61 -24.13 11.27
CA ASP A 101 15.88 -24.77 11.60
C ASP A 101 16.84 -23.85 12.36
N SER A 102 16.75 -22.53 12.11
CA SER A 102 17.55 -21.49 12.77
C SER A 102 16.96 -21.00 14.10
N ARG A 103 15.80 -21.51 14.54
CA ARG A 103 15.06 -21.01 15.71
C ARG A 103 15.83 -20.94 17.04
N ASN A 104 16.91 -21.70 17.18
CA ASN A 104 17.71 -21.78 18.41
C ASN A 104 18.94 -20.85 18.39
N ASP A 105 19.25 -20.24 17.24
CA ASP A 105 20.32 -19.24 17.10
C ASP A 105 19.69 -17.92 16.63
N LEU A 106 19.74 -16.90 17.47
CA LEU A 106 19.13 -15.60 17.17
C LEU A 106 19.76 -14.94 15.94
N ASP A 107 21.07 -15.07 15.74
CA ASP A 107 21.74 -14.44 14.61
C ASP A 107 21.33 -15.11 13.29
N GLU A 108 21.28 -16.44 13.27
CA GLU A 108 20.85 -17.24 12.11
C GLU A 108 19.35 -17.05 11.83
N LEU A 109 18.53 -17.00 12.89
CA LEU A 109 17.09 -16.75 12.79
C LEU A 109 16.80 -15.40 12.14
N LEU A 110 17.47 -14.34 12.59
CA LEU A 110 17.27 -13.00 12.05
C LEU A 110 17.81 -12.89 10.62
N GLU A 111 18.87 -13.62 10.28
CA GLU A 111 19.35 -13.70 8.90
C GLU A 111 18.31 -14.32 7.97
N GLU A 112 17.80 -15.51 8.30
CA GLU A 112 16.82 -16.23 7.47
C GLU A 112 15.46 -15.52 7.44
N ALA A 113 14.99 -14.98 8.56
CA ALA A 113 13.75 -14.20 8.60
C ALA A 113 13.84 -12.93 7.73
N THR A 114 14.99 -12.24 7.73
CA THR A 114 15.19 -11.05 6.90
C THR A 114 15.21 -11.39 5.42
N LYS A 115 15.87 -12.50 5.02
CA LYS A 115 15.86 -12.99 3.64
C LYS A 115 14.45 -13.37 3.19
N ALA A 116 13.75 -14.20 3.97
CA ALA A 116 12.38 -14.61 3.69
C ALA A 116 11.43 -13.41 3.54
N LEU A 117 11.55 -12.41 4.42
CA LEU A 117 10.75 -11.19 4.34
C LEU A 117 11.04 -10.41 3.05
N ALA A 118 12.31 -10.24 2.67
CA ALA A 118 12.70 -9.54 1.45
C ALA A 118 12.16 -10.24 0.19
N GLU A 119 12.25 -11.57 0.12
CA GLU A 119 11.78 -12.36 -1.01
C GLU A 119 10.26 -12.28 -1.18
N ARG A 120 9.52 -12.39 -0.09
CA ARG A 120 8.04 -12.37 -0.10
C ARG A 120 7.47 -10.99 -0.41
N THR A 121 8.05 -9.96 0.18
CA THR A 121 7.57 -8.58 0.00
C THR A 121 8.08 -7.96 -1.29
N ARG A 122 9.09 -8.54 -1.94
CA ARG A 122 9.84 -7.93 -3.05
C ARG A 122 10.32 -6.52 -2.70
N ASN A 123 10.79 -6.35 -1.47
CA ASN A 123 11.33 -5.10 -0.95
C ASN A 123 12.68 -5.37 -0.27
N VAL A 124 13.34 -4.32 0.19
CA VAL A 124 14.45 -4.45 1.14
C VAL A 124 13.88 -4.73 2.51
N ALA A 125 14.37 -5.78 3.16
CA ALA A 125 14.06 -6.08 4.54
C ALA A 125 15.26 -5.74 5.42
N VAL A 126 14.97 -5.27 6.63
CA VAL A 126 15.97 -4.96 7.66
C VAL A 126 15.48 -5.49 8.99
N ALA A 127 16.33 -6.23 9.69
CA ALA A 127 16.15 -6.57 11.10
C ALA A 127 17.29 -5.94 11.92
N ALA A 128 16.99 -5.48 13.13
CA ALA A 128 17.98 -4.89 14.02
C ALA A 128 17.71 -5.29 15.46
N THR A 129 18.78 -5.41 16.23
CA THR A 129 18.72 -5.65 17.69
C THR A 129 19.22 -4.44 18.46
N ASP A 130 18.85 -4.35 19.73
CA ASP A 130 19.34 -3.35 20.69
C ASP A 130 20.87 -3.37 20.88
N LYS A 131 21.52 -4.49 20.54
CA LYS A 131 22.99 -4.67 20.56
C LYS A 131 23.70 -4.09 19.33
N GLY A 132 22.97 -3.45 18.41
CA GLY A 132 23.54 -2.79 17.24
C GLY A 132 23.88 -3.73 16.07
N LYS A 133 23.53 -5.01 16.14
CA LYS A 133 23.59 -5.91 14.98
C LYS A 133 22.40 -5.64 14.06
N VAL A 134 22.68 -5.64 12.76
CA VAL A 134 21.70 -5.40 11.69
C VAL A 134 21.84 -6.46 10.62
N TRP A 135 20.72 -7.01 10.19
CA TRP A 135 20.59 -7.91 9.04
C TRP A 135 19.80 -7.21 7.97
N HIS A 136 20.16 -7.44 6.72
CA HIS A 136 19.52 -6.80 5.58
C HIS A 136 19.51 -7.73 4.37
N ALA A 137 18.43 -7.72 3.60
CA ALA A 137 18.29 -8.53 2.40
C ALA A 137 17.44 -7.80 1.34
N GLY A 138 17.51 -8.27 0.09
CA GLY A 138 16.64 -7.77 -0.98
C GLY A 138 17.10 -6.48 -1.67
N TYR A 139 18.38 -6.11 -1.61
CA TYR A 139 18.90 -4.92 -2.33
C TYR A 139 18.58 -4.93 -3.83
N SER A 140 18.53 -6.11 -4.44
CA SER A 140 18.14 -6.30 -5.84
C SER A 140 16.69 -5.90 -6.14
N ASN A 141 15.82 -5.89 -5.13
CA ASN A 141 14.40 -5.57 -5.30
C ASN A 141 14.14 -4.07 -5.48
N VAL A 142 15.11 -3.21 -5.15
CA VAL A 142 14.97 -1.74 -5.28
C VAL A 142 15.19 -1.28 -6.72
N PHE A 143 15.98 -2.02 -7.49
CA PHE A 143 16.48 -1.60 -8.79
C PHE A 143 15.86 -2.38 -9.96
N ASN A 144 14.94 -3.30 -9.68
CA ASN A 144 14.17 -4.09 -10.64
C ASN A 144 12.71 -3.66 -10.62
#